data_AF-A0A5N9G3S0-F1
#
_entry.id   AF-A0A5N9G3S0-F1
#
_cell.length_a   1.000
_cell.length_b   1.000
_cell.length_c   1.000
_cell.angle_alpha   90.00
_cell.angle_beta   90.00
_cell.angle_gamma   90.00
#
_symmetry.space_group_name_H-M   'P 1'
#
loop_
_entity.id
_entity.type
_entity.pdbx_description
1 polymer ?
#
loop_
_entity_poly.entity_id
_entity_poly.type
_entity_poly.pdbx_seq_one_letter_code
_entity_poly.pdbx_strand_id
1 'polypeptide(L)'
;MSTLTLAQAEQILAAAKVKAEEIGVQLTISVVDPRGDVIAVARMDGAPWRSPVISHGKALASACWGRSSGDMAENAQSGVSRAFMELMGGHFIPAQGALPVYSNGELLGAVGGSGASSQEDEDAARAGIEAIGLSVTA
;
A
#
# COMPACT_ATOMS: atom_id res chain seq x y z
N MET A 1 -11.72 -9.14 -13.62
CA MET A 1 -11.27 -8.80 -12.26
C MET A 1 -11.67 -7.37 -12.03
N SER A 2 -12.45 -7.08 -11.00
CA SER A 2 -12.70 -5.70 -10.60
C SER A 2 -11.39 -5.07 -10.13
N THR A 3 -11.19 -3.79 -10.42
CA THR A 3 -9.98 -3.05 -10.07
C THR A 3 -10.35 -1.63 -9.71
N LEU A 4 -9.50 -0.98 -8.92
CA LEU A 4 -9.61 0.45 -8.67
C LEU A 4 -9.50 1.24 -9.98
N THR A 5 -10.38 2.21 -10.15
CA THR A 5 -10.26 3.20 -11.23
C THR A 5 -9.21 4.25 -10.87
N LEU A 6 -8.66 4.94 -11.87
CA LEU A 6 -7.76 6.07 -11.64
C LEU A 6 -8.42 7.15 -10.75
N ALA A 7 -9.71 7.44 -10.97
CA ALA A 7 -10.45 8.40 -10.17
C ALA A 7 -10.52 8.01 -8.68
N GLN A 8 -10.77 6.72 -8.39
CA GLN A 8 -10.73 6.21 -7.00
C GLN A 8 -9.32 6.30 -6.43
N ALA A 9 -8.28 5.96 -7.22
CA ALA A 9 -6.90 6.07 -6.78
C ALA A 9 -6.52 7.52 -6.43
N GLU A 10 -6.92 8.51 -7.25
CA GLU A 10 -6.69 9.93 -6.97
C GLU A 10 -7.40 10.39 -5.69
N GLN A 11 -8.63 9.93 -5.43
CA GLN A 11 -9.36 10.23 -4.20
C GLN A 11 -8.68 9.60 -2.96
N ILE A 12 -8.22 8.36 -3.07
CA ILE A 12 -7.44 7.67 -2.02
C ILE A 12 -6.18 8.48 -1.72
N LEU A 13 -5.42 8.87 -2.74
CA LEU A 13 -4.18 9.64 -2.59
C LEU A 13 -4.44 10.99 -1.91
N ALA A 14 -5.51 11.69 -2.28
CA ALA A 14 -5.89 12.96 -1.69
C ALA A 14 -6.21 12.80 -0.19
N ALA A 15 -7.02 11.81 0.17
CA ALA A 15 -7.40 11.57 1.57
C ALA A 15 -6.23 11.06 2.42
N ALA A 16 -5.41 10.16 1.89
CA ALA A 16 -4.20 9.69 2.57
C ALA A 16 -3.18 10.83 2.80
N LYS A 17 -3.06 11.77 1.85
CA LYS A 17 -2.25 12.98 2.01
C LYS A 17 -2.77 13.85 3.16
N VAL A 18 -4.08 14.09 3.24
CA VAL A 18 -4.68 14.85 4.36
C VAL A 18 -4.31 14.20 5.69
N LYS A 19 -4.42 12.86 5.80
CA LYS A 19 -4.03 12.15 7.01
C LYS A 19 -2.54 12.31 7.35
N ALA A 20 -1.66 12.25 6.35
CA ALA A 20 -0.23 12.45 6.54
C ALA A 20 0.09 13.87 7.04
N GLU A 21 -0.61 14.89 6.51
CA GLU A 21 -0.50 16.27 6.98
C GLU A 21 -1.00 16.43 8.42
N GLU A 22 -2.12 15.80 8.79
CA GLU A 22 -2.67 15.82 10.15
C GLU A 22 -1.72 15.25 11.20
N ILE A 23 -1.01 14.17 10.86
CA ILE A 23 -0.05 13.50 11.77
C ILE A 23 1.38 14.06 11.63
N GLY A 24 1.60 15.06 10.76
CA GLY A 24 2.86 15.79 10.65
C GLY A 24 3.99 15.04 9.94
N VAL A 25 3.68 14.12 9.03
CA VAL A 25 4.68 13.29 8.32
C VAL A 25 4.68 13.53 6.81
N GLN A 26 5.77 13.15 6.14
CA GLN A 26 5.89 13.24 4.68
C GLN A 26 6.08 11.84 4.08
N LEU A 27 5.14 11.40 3.25
CA LEU A 27 5.07 10.03 2.74
C LEU A 27 5.14 9.99 1.20
N THR A 28 5.44 8.80 0.69
CA THR A 28 4.95 8.35 -0.61
C THR A 28 3.81 7.37 -0.41
N ILE A 29 2.74 7.55 -1.16
CA ILE A 29 1.56 6.69 -1.18
C ILE A 29 1.45 6.10 -2.59
N SER A 30 1.31 4.78 -2.67
CA SER A 30 1.15 4.03 -3.93
C SER A 30 -0.16 3.27 -3.91
N VAL A 31 -0.92 3.36 -5.00
CA VAL A 31 -2.15 2.61 -5.23
C VAL A 31 -1.90 1.65 -6.38
N VAL A 32 -2.18 0.36 -6.15
CA VAL A 32 -1.95 -0.72 -7.13
C VAL A 32 -3.23 -1.50 -7.41
N ASP A 33 -3.30 -2.12 -8.59
CA ASP A 33 -4.36 -3.06 -8.96
C ASP A 33 -4.21 -4.41 -8.20
N PRO A 34 -5.13 -5.38 -8.36
CA PRO A 34 -5.03 -6.68 -7.68
C PRO A 34 -3.80 -7.52 -8.04
N ARG A 35 -3.10 -7.20 -9.14
CA ARG A 35 -1.87 -7.86 -9.57
C ARG A 35 -0.62 -7.17 -9.01
N GLY A 36 -0.79 -5.99 -8.42
CA GLY A 36 0.29 -5.15 -7.91
C GLY A 36 0.85 -4.16 -8.95
N ASP A 37 0.19 -4.02 -10.11
CA ASP A 37 0.54 -3.01 -11.11
C ASP A 37 0.13 -1.63 -10.59
N VAL A 38 1.01 -0.64 -10.79
CA VAL A 38 0.76 0.73 -10.34
C VAL A 38 -0.40 1.36 -11.10
N ILE A 39 -1.36 1.89 -10.35
CA ILE A 39 -2.42 2.78 -10.87
C ILE A 39 -2.00 4.24 -10.69
N ALA A 40 -1.59 4.60 -9.47
CA ALA A 40 -1.16 5.96 -9.14
C ALA A 40 -0.16 5.98 -7.99
N VAL A 41 0.73 6.97 -7.98
CA VAL A 41 1.71 7.20 -6.91
C VAL A 41 1.78 8.70 -6.64
N ALA A 42 1.73 9.10 -5.37
CA ALA A 42 2.01 10.46 -4.95
C ALA A 42 3.14 10.46 -3.93
N ARG A 43 4.21 11.20 -4.21
CA ARG A 43 5.30 11.47 -3.27
C ARG A 43 5.15 12.90 -2.77
N MET A 44 4.98 13.07 -1.46
CA MET A 44 4.95 14.38 -0.81
C MET A 44 6.33 15.03 -0.87
N ASP A 45 6.33 16.37 -0.92
CA ASP A 45 7.55 17.14 -0.75
C ASP A 45 8.21 16.83 0.60
N GLY A 46 9.53 16.70 0.62
CA GLY A 46 10.29 16.31 1.81
C GLY A 46 10.28 14.81 2.14
N ALA A 47 9.45 13.98 1.47
CA ALA A 47 9.48 12.54 1.68
C ALA A 47 10.84 11.93 1.25
N PRO A 48 11.35 10.91 1.97
CA PRO A 48 12.65 10.29 1.69
C PRO A 48 12.78 9.80 0.24
N TRP A 49 13.96 9.91 -0.37
CA TRP A 49 14.16 9.47 -1.77
C TRP A 49 13.81 7.99 -2.02
N ARG A 50 13.95 7.14 -0.99
CA ARG A 50 13.68 5.70 -1.02
C ARG A 50 12.20 5.33 -0.91
N SER A 51 11.34 6.26 -0.46
CA SER A 51 9.95 5.94 -0.13
C SER A 51 9.11 5.47 -1.32
N PRO A 52 9.29 5.92 -2.58
CA PRO A 52 8.47 5.42 -3.69
C PRO A 52 8.61 3.92 -3.92
N VAL A 53 9.85 3.42 -3.93
CA VAL A 53 10.13 2.00 -4.14
C VAL A 53 9.59 1.17 -2.96
N ILE A 54 9.73 1.67 -1.73
CA ILE A 54 9.27 0.97 -0.54
C ILE A 54 7.73 0.95 -0.45
N SER A 55 7.10 2.09 -0.71
CA SER A 55 5.64 2.24 -0.73
C SER A 55 5.00 1.30 -1.76
N HIS A 56 5.53 1.28 -2.99
CA HIS A 56 5.07 0.36 -4.03
C HIS A 56 5.28 -1.10 -3.61
N GLY A 57 6.43 -1.44 -3.06
CA GLY A 57 6.72 -2.83 -2.69
C GLY A 57 5.88 -3.37 -1.54
N LYS A 58 5.49 -2.53 -0.58
CA LYS A 58 4.51 -2.88 0.46
C LYS A 58 3.12 -3.06 -0.14
N ALA A 59 2.70 -2.16 -1.04
CA ALA A 59 1.40 -2.26 -1.73
C ALA A 59 1.30 -3.54 -2.56
N LEU A 60 2.35 -3.86 -3.33
CA LEU A 60 2.48 -5.11 -4.07
C LEU A 60 2.31 -6.33 -3.14
N ALA A 61 3.00 -6.32 -1.99
CA ALA A 61 2.90 -7.42 -1.04
C ALA A 61 1.47 -7.65 -0.54
N SER A 62 0.78 -6.55 -0.21
CA SER A 62 -0.59 -6.59 0.25
C SER A 62 -1.57 -7.05 -0.85
N ALA A 63 -1.42 -6.57 -2.08
CA ALA A 63 -2.24 -6.97 -3.22
C ALA A 63 -2.11 -8.46 -3.54
N CYS A 64 -0.89 -9.00 -3.56
CA CYS A 64 -0.65 -10.41 -3.92
C CYS A 64 -1.27 -11.41 -2.93
N TRP A 65 -1.46 -11.04 -1.67
CA TRP A 65 -2.00 -11.95 -0.64
C TRP A 65 -3.38 -11.56 -0.11
N GLY A 66 -3.91 -10.39 -0.48
CA GLY A 66 -5.19 -9.89 0.05
C GLY A 66 -5.18 -9.71 1.57
N ARG A 67 -4.04 -9.32 2.14
CA ARG A 67 -3.88 -9.08 3.58
C ARG A 67 -2.93 -7.92 3.83
N SER A 68 -2.83 -7.44 5.06
CA SER A 68 -1.90 -6.35 5.37
C SER A 68 -0.46 -6.77 5.07
N SER A 69 0.39 -5.85 4.61
CA SER A 69 1.80 -6.14 4.40
C SER A 69 2.54 -6.44 5.72
N GLY A 70 1.99 -5.97 6.85
CA GLY A 70 2.50 -6.24 8.20
C GLY A 70 2.35 -7.71 8.60
N ASP A 71 1.21 -8.34 8.29
CA ASP A 71 0.97 -9.76 8.57
C ASP A 71 1.98 -10.68 7.87
N MET A 72 2.68 -10.18 6.85
CA MET A 72 3.68 -10.93 6.09
C MET A 72 5.07 -10.90 6.73
N ALA A 73 5.32 -9.99 7.66
CA ALA A 73 6.65 -9.76 8.23
C ALA A 73 7.20 -10.99 8.97
N GLU A 74 6.35 -11.69 9.73
CA GLU A 74 6.76 -12.88 10.51
C GLU A 74 7.32 -13.99 9.62
N ASN A 75 6.79 -14.13 8.40
CA ASN A 75 7.18 -15.18 7.46
C ASN A 75 8.13 -14.68 6.36
N ALA A 76 8.61 -13.44 6.43
CA ALA A 76 9.45 -12.83 5.40
C ALA A 76 10.75 -13.61 5.14
N GLN A 77 11.28 -14.31 6.15
CA GLN A 77 12.51 -15.09 6.06
C GLN A 77 12.30 -16.54 5.63
N SER A 78 11.05 -16.98 5.39
CA SER A 78 10.78 -18.33 4.91
C SER A 78 11.41 -18.54 3.52
N GLY A 79 11.80 -19.78 3.21
CA GLY A 79 12.36 -20.11 1.88
C GLY A 79 11.41 -19.74 0.74
N VAL A 80 10.09 -19.88 0.95
CA VAL A 80 9.06 -19.49 -0.02
C VAL A 80 9.01 -17.98 -0.22
N SER A 81 8.99 -17.20 0.87
CA SER A 81 8.98 -15.73 0.80
C SER A 81 10.24 -15.19 0.13
N ARG A 82 11.41 -15.80 0.40
CA ARG A 82 12.68 -15.43 -0.25
C ARG A 82 12.67 -15.73 -1.74
N ALA A 83 12.25 -16.93 -2.13
CA ALA A 83 12.11 -17.28 -3.55
C ALA A 83 11.11 -16.36 -4.27
N PHE A 84 10.03 -15.96 -3.60
CA PHE A 84 9.07 -15.01 -4.16
C PHE A 84 9.64 -13.59 -4.27
N MET A 85 10.38 -13.11 -3.28
CA MET A 85 11.10 -11.84 -3.35
C MET A 85 12.07 -11.80 -4.54
N GLU A 86 12.80 -12.90 -4.77
CA GLU A 86 13.70 -13.04 -5.93
C GLU A 86 12.92 -13.05 -7.25
N LEU A 87 11.81 -13.79 -7.33
CA LEU A 87 10.93 -13.83 -8.50
C LEU A 87 10.37 -12.43 -8.84
N MET A 88 10.03 -11.64 -7.83
CA MET A 88 9.52 -10.27 -7.98
C MET A 88 10.62 -9.22 -8.16
N GLY A 89 11.87 -9.62 -8.42
CA GLY A 89 12.98 -8.70 -8.65
C GLY A 89 13.33 -7.82 -7.45
N GLY A 90 13.01 -8.27 -6.23
CA GLY A 90 13.21 -7.50 -4.99
C GLY A 90 12.18 -6.40 -4.76
N HIS A 91 11.13 -6.32 -5.58
CA HIS A 91 10.07 -5.32 -5.43
C HIS A 91 9.01 -5.71 -4.40
N PHE A 92 8.99 -6.95 -3.90
CA PHE A 92 8.08 -7.39 -2.84
C PHE A 92 8.66 -7.06 -1.46
N ILE A 93 7.93 -6.26 -0.66
CA ILE A 93 8.38 -5.84 0.68
C ILE A 93 7.33 -6.26 1.73
N PRO A 94 7.54 -7.37 2.47
CA PRO A 94 6.63 -7.85 3.50
C PRO A 94 6.84 -7.10 4.82
N ALA A 95 6.54 -5.81 4.84
CA ALA A 95 6.65 -4.96 6.03
C ALA A 95 5.43 -4.06 6.17
N GLN A 96 5.01 -3.79 7.41
CA GLN A 96 3.83 -2.98 7.73
C GLN A 96 3.87 -1.60 7.03
N GLY A 97 2.68 -1.13 6.61
CA GLY A 97 2.50 0.13 5.91
C GLY A 97 1.60 0.04 4.67
N ALA A 98 1.07 -1.13 4.34
CA ALA A 98 0.12 -1.29 3.24
C ALA A 98 -1.05 -2.20 3.59
N LEU A 99 -2.20 -1.89 2.99
CA LEU A 99 -3.47 -2.55 3.22
C LEU A 99 -4.15 -2.92 1.91
N PRO A 100 -4.87 -4.05 1.87
CA PRO A 100 -5.65 -4.44 0.71
C PRO A 100 -6.89 -3.54 0.62
N VAL A 101 -7.46 -3.43 -0.58
CA VAL A 101 -8.68 -2.68 -0.82
C VAL A 101 -9.78 -3.62 -1.28
N TYR A 102 -10.90 -3.62 -0.55
CA TYR A 102 -12.05 -4.47 -0.80
C TYR A 102 -13.31 -3.65 -1.09
N SER A 103 -14.16 -4.20 -1.96
CA SER A 103 -15.54 -3.78 -2.16
C SER A 103 -16.43 -5.00 -2.24
N ASN A 104 -17.40 -5.11 -1.33
CA ASN A 104 -18.34 -6.25 -1.27
C ASN A 104 -17.62 -7.62 -1.26
N GLY A 105 -16.51 -7.76 -0.53
CA GLY A 105 -15.70 -8.98 -0.49
C GLY A 105 -14.80 -9.23 -1.70
N GLU A 106 -14.84 -8.40 -2.75
CA GLU A 106 -13.93 -8.49 -3.89
C GLU A 106 -12.68 -7.62 -3.67
N LEU A 107 -11.49 -8.21 -3.84
CA LEU A 107 -10.22 -7.50 -3.79
C LEU A 107 -10.05 -6.64 -5.04
N LEU A 108 -9.93 -5.33 -4.85
CA LEU A 108 -9.77 -4.32 -5.91
C LEU A 108 -8.32 -3.86 -6.11
N GLY A 109 -7.43 -4.15 -5.15
CA GLY A 109 -6.05 -3.69 -5.18
C GLY A 109 -5.46 -3.53 -3.78
N ALA A 110 -4.47 -2.65 -3.65
CA ALA A 110 -3.87 -2.29 -2.36
C ALA A 110 -3.36 -0.85 -2.35
N VAL A 111 -3.20 -0.30 -1.15
CA VAL A 111 -2.59 1.01 -0.92
C VAL A 111 -1.44 0.86 0.04
N GLY A 112 -0.28 1.44 -0.28
CA GLY A 112 0.91 1.39 0.57
C GLY A 112 1.51 2.76 0.83
N GLY A 113 1.92 3.01 2.07
CA GLY A 113 2.66 4.18 2.53
C GLY A 113 4.13 3.89 2.81
N SER A 114 4.99 4.88 2.58
CA SER A 114 6.36 4.89 3.10
C SER A 114 6.87 6.29 3.33
N GLY A 115 7.53 6.52 4.46
CA GLY A 115 8.23 7.77 4.75
C GLY A 115 8.34 8.08 6.23
N ALA A 116 7.50 7.44 7.06
CA ALA A 116 7.45 7.61 8.50
C ALA A 116 7.61 6.27 9.23
N SER A 117 7.08 6.15 10.45
CA SER A 117 6.97 4.85 11.11
C SER A 117 5.99 3.92 10.37
N SER A 118 6.14 2.62 10.54
CA SER A 118 5.27 1.65 9.85
C SER A 118 3.79 1.81 10.17
N GLN A 119 3.46 2.25 11.39
CA GLN A 119 2.08 2.50 11.79
C GLN A 119 1.54 3.77 11.11
N GLU A 120 2.31 4.86 11.08
CA GLU A 120 1.90 6.11 10.41
C GLU A 120 1.74 5.90 8.90
N ASP A 121 2.62 5.11 8.28
CA ASP A 121 2.50 4.69 6.87
C ASP A 121 1.16 3.98 6.62
N GLU A 122 0.77 3.05 7.51
CA GLU A 122 -0.47 2.27 7.40
C GLU A 122 -1.72 3.12 7.70
N ASP A 123 -1.66 3.98 8.71
CA ASP A 123 -2.76 4.86 9.10
C ASP A 123 -3.14 5.81 7.95
N ALA A 124 -2.15 6.33 7.22
CA ALA A 124 -2.38 7.14 6.03
C ALA A 124 -3.04 6.33 4.90
N ALA A 125 -2.55 5.10 4.63
CA ALA A 125 -3.14 4.22 3.64
C ALA A 125 -4.60 3.86 3.98
N ARG A 126 -4.87 3.52 5.25
CA ARG A 126 -6.20 3.21 5.78
C ARG A 126 -7.16 4.38 5.61
N ALA A 127 -6.75 5.58 6.02
CA ALA A 127 -7.57 6.79 5.90
C ALA A 127 -7.92 7.08 4.43
N GLY A 128 -6.97 6.88 3.50
CA GLY A 128 -7.24 7.01 2.07
C GLY A 128 -8.31 6.05 1.56
N ILE A 129 -8.25 4.78 1.95
CA ILE A 129 -9.19 3.73 1.54
C ILE A 129 -10.59 4.01 2.11
N GLU A 130 -10.67 4.24 3.42
CA GLU A 130 -11.95 4.40 4.14
C GLU A 130 -12.68 5.69 3.73
N ALA A 131 -11.96 6.74 3.35
CA ALA A 131 -12.54 8.02 2.94
C ALA A 131 -13.46 7.93 1.70
N ILE A 132 -13.27 6.91 0.85
CA ILE A 132 -14.12 6.68 -0.33
C ILE A 132 -15.11 5.52 -0.13
N GLY A 133 -15.29 5.06 1.11
CA GLY A 133 -16.24 4.01 1.47
C GLY A 133 -15.80 2.60 1.08
N LEU A 134 -14.51 2.38 0.83
CA LEU A 134 -13.94 1.05 0.61
C LEU A 134 -13.42 0.45 1.92
N SER A 135 -13.23 -0.87 1.94
CA SER A 135 -12.82 -1.62 3.13
C SER A 135 -11.38 -2.12 3.01
N VAL A 136 -10.73 -2.26 4.15
CA VAL A 136 -9.40 -2.90 4.30
C VAL A 136 -9.48 -4.39 4.63
N THR A 137 -10.70 -4.90 4.76
CA THR A 137 -11.03 -6.31 5.00
C THR A 137 -12.12 -6.75 4.03
N ALA A 138 -12.14 -8.03 3.68
CA ALA A 138 -13.18 -8.62 2.83
C ALA A 138 -14.58 -8.48 3.44
#